data_AF-A0A222AJ40-F1
#
_entry.id   AF-A0A222AJ40-F1
#
_cell.length_a   1.000
_cell.length_b   1.000
_cell.length_c   1.000
_cell.angle_alpha   90.00
_cell.angle_beta   90.00
_cell.angle_gamma   90.00
#
_symmetry.space_group_name_H-M   'P 1'
#
loop_
_entity.id
_entity.type
_entity.pdbx_description
1 polymer ?
#
loop_
_entity_poly.entity_id
_entity_poly.type
_entity_poly.pdbx_seq_one_letter_code
_entity_poly.pdbx_strand_id
1 'polypeptide(L)'
;HWMRLCFLTDPRGKVPVKVVARTFASGKTEKLVYQCLSELGLPSGKNEAMEKEAFTFDKFYALYHKICPRNDIEELFRSITQGKSDRINLDQFVNFLNEKQRDPRLNEILYPLYDEKRAAEIINTYEQCDEAKNDKCLTKDGLIRYLMSDENAPVFLDRLDNYMDMDQPLAHYYINSSHNTYLSGRQFGGKSSVEMYRQGLLAGWRCVELDCWGGKGEDAEP
;
A
#
# COMPACT_ATOMS: atom_id res chain seq x y z
N HIS A 1 -5.82 -4.84 5.39
CA HIS A 1 -6.97 -4.38 6.20
C HIS A 1 -7.71 -5.50 6.93
N TRP A 2 -8.08 -6.60 6.27
CA TRP A 2 -8.76 -7.73 6.91
C TRP A 2 -8.11 -8.21 8.21
N MET A 3 -6.82 -8.56 8.17
CA MET A 3 -6.09 -9.00 9.38
C MET A 3 -6.20 -8.01 10.53
N ARG A 4 -6.02 -6.70 10.26
CA ARG A 4 -6.18 -5.64 11.27
C ARG A 4 -7.58 -5.66 11.89
N LEU A 5 -8.64 -5.82 11.10
CA LEU A 5 -10.02 -5.90 11.60
C LEU A 5 -10.23 -7.10 12.51
N CYS A 6 -9.64 -8.25 12.20
CA CYS A 6 -9.69 -9.46 13.04
C CYS A 6 -8.98 -9.28 14.40
N PHE A 7 -8.10 -8.29 14.54
CA PHE A 7 -7.46 -7.92 15.81
C PHE A 7 -8.20 -6.81 16.57
N LEU A 8 -9.14 -6.09 15.94
CA LEU A 8 -9.93 -5.03 16.58
C LEU A 8 -11.21 -5.61 17.19
N THR A 9 -11.06 -6.42 18.25
CA THR A 9 -12.16 -7.15 18.88
C THR A 9 -12.77 -6.45 20.09
N ASP A 10 -14.00 -6.82 20.44
CA ASP A 10 -14.60 -6.50 21.74
C ASP A 10 -13.93 -7.30 22.89
N PRO A 11 -14.28 -7.03 24.17
CA PRO A 11 -13.75 -7.79 25.31
C PRO A 11 -14.04 -9.30 25.29
N ARG A 12 -14.95 -9.76 24.43
CA ARG A 12 -15.29 -11.18 24.24
C ARG A 12 -14.55 -11.80 23.07
N GLY A 13 -13.64 -11.06 22.43
CA GLY A 13 -12.84 -11.54 21.29
C GLY A 13 -13.57 -11.52 19.94
N LYS A 14 -14.75 -10.91 19.85
CA LYS A 14 -15.56 -10.84 18.61
C LYS A 14 -15.28 -9.58 17.83
N VAL A 15 -15.40 -9.62 16.51
CA VAL A 15 -15.17 -8.47 15.62
C VAL A 15 -16.45 -7.60 15.59
N PRO A 16 -16.43 -6.34 16.09
CA PRO A 16 -17.63 -5.50 16.13
C PRO A 16 -18.01 -5.00 14.73
N VAL A 17 -19.29 -5.12 14.37
CA VAL A 17 -19.83 -4.67 13.07
C VAL A 17 -19.56 -3.18 12.83
N LYS A 18 -19.66 -2.36 13.88
CA LYS A 18 -19.35 -0.92 13.83
C LYS A 18 -17.91 -0.60 13.40
N VAL A 19 -16.93 -1.44 13.76
CA VAL A 19 -15.52 -1.26 13.39
C VAL A 19 -15.32 -1.54 11.89
N VAL A 20 -15.96 -2.61 11.40
CA VAL A 20 -16.00 -2.92 9.97
C VAL A 20 -16.67 -1.78 9.20
N ALA A 21 -17.86 -1.34 9.63
CA ALA A 21 -18.60 -0.26 8.99
C ALA A 21 -17.80 1.05 8.89
N ARG A 22 -17.15 1.47 9.99
CA ARG A 22 -16.29 2.68 10.00
C ARG A 22 -15.11 2.59 9.04
N THR A 23 -14.56 1.40 8.83
CA THR A 23 -13.42 1.20 7.92
C THR A 23 -13.79 1.48 6.47
N PHE A 24 -15.05 1.22 6.09
CA PHE A 24 -15.57 1.46 4.75
C PHE A 24 -16.34 2.79 4.62
N ALA A 25 -16.60 3.48 5.73
CA ALA A 25 -17.39 4.71 5.78
C ALA A 25 -16.68 5.94 5.19
N SER A 26 -15.40 5.85 4.81
CA SER A 26 -14.67 6.97 4.19
C SER A 26 -15.12 7.30 2.77
N GLY A 27 -15.88 6.40 2.11
CA GLY A 27 -16.36 6.62 0.74
C GLY A 27 -17.84 6.29 0.50
N LYS A 28 -18.55 5.70 1.48
CA LYS A 28 -19.97 5.30 1.38
C LYS A 28 -20.66 5.46 2.74
N THR A 29 -21.99 5.43 2.76
CA THR A 29 -22.76 5.52 4.01
C THR A 29 -22.67 4.22 4.82
N GLU A 30 -22.64 4.31 6.15
CA GLU A 30 -22.65 3.13 7.02
C GLU A 30 -23.84 2.19 6.72
N LYS A 31 -24.99 2.76 6.31
CA LYS A 31 -26.18 2.00 5.92
C LYS A 31 -25.91 1.03 4.76
N LEU A 32 -25.16 1.46 3.74
CA LEU A 32 -24.79 0.60 2.61
C LEU A 32 -23.88 -0.54 3.07
N VAL A 33 -22.96 -0.26 3.99
CA VAL A 33 -22.04 -1.28 4.52
C VAL A 33 -22.81 -2.34 5.31
N TYR A 34 -23.75 -1.95 6.18
CA TYR A 34 -24.62 -2.90 6.90
C TYR A 34 -25.45 -3.75 5.94
N GLN A 35 -26.00 -3.15 4.88
CA GLN A 35 -26.72 -3.90 3.85
C GLN A 35 -25.81 -4.94 3.17
N CYS A 36 -24.59 -4.54 2.76
CA CYS A 36 -23.65 -5.45 2.13
C CYS A 36 -23.24 -6.61 3.05
N LEU A 37 -23.06 -6.35 4.35
CA LEU A 37 -22.81 -7.39 5.35
C LEU A 37 -23.97 -8.38 5.44
N SER A 38 -25.21 -7.88 5.47
CA SER A 38 -26.41 -8.72 5.50
C SER A 38 -26.50 -9.61 4.28
N GLU A 39 -26.20 -9.09 3.09
CA GLU A 39 -26.22 -9.86 1.83
C GLU A 39 -25.12 -10.92 1.77
N LEU A 40 -24.05 -10.75 2.56
CA LEU A 40 -23.00 -11.76 2.72
C LEU A 40 -23.31 -12.77 3.84
N GLY A 41 -24.47 -12.66 4.50
CA GLY A 41 -24.86 -13.52 5.62
C GLY A 41 -24.07 -13.24 6.90
N LEU A 42 -23.49 -12.04 7.03
CA LEU A 42 -22.77 -11.61 8.23
C LEU A 42 -23.69 -10.77 9.13
N PRO A 43 -23.41 -10.72 10.46
CA PRO A 43 -24.05 -9.76 11.36
C PRO A 43 -23.98 -8.34 10.81
N SER A 44 -25.11 -7.65 10.79
CA SER A 44 -25.29 -6.34 10.13
C SER A 44 -25.84 -5.28 11.08
N GLY A 45 -26.22 -5.65 12.29
CA GLY A 45 -26.66 -4.71 13.32
C GLY A 45 -25.51 -3.85 13.83
N LYS A 46 -25.75 -2.56 14.03
CA LYS A 46 -24.74 -1.58 14.49
C LYS A 46 -24.02 -2.00 15.78
N ASN A 47 -24.70 -2.70 16.68
CA ASN A 47 -24.18 -3.15 17.97
C ASN A 47 -23.87 -4.66 18.00
N GLU A 48 -23.95 -5.33 16.86
CA GLU A 48 -23.60 -6.74 16.74
C GLU A 48 -22.09 -6.94 16.61
N ALA A 49 -21.65 -8.17 16.86
CA ALA A 49 -20.29 -8.60 16.63
C ALA A 49 -20.31 -9.99 16.00
N MET A 50 -19.28 -10.30 15.20
CA MET A 50 -19.14 -11.56 14.49
C MET A 50 -17.95 -12.35 15.01
N GLU A 51 -18.07 -13.69 14.99
CA GLU A 51 -16.94 -14.58 15.28
C GLU A 51 -15.84 -14.41 14.22
N LYS A 52 -14.59 -14.59 14.62
CA LYS A 52 -13.45 -14.43 13.69
C LYS A 52 -13.50 -15.44 12.56
N GLU A 53 -13.95 -16.65 12.88
CA GLU A 53 -14.11 -17.78 11.98
C GLU A 53 -15.20 -17.50 10.92
N ALA A 54 -16.20 -16.68 11.27
CA ALA A 54 -17.25 -16.29 10.33
C ALA A 54 -16.79 -15.15 9.39
N PHE A 55 -15.87 -14.29 9.83
CA PHE A 55 -15.33 -13.19 9.04
C PHE A 55 -14.06 -13.59 8.27
N THR A 56 -14.21 -14.54 7.34
CA THR A 56 -13.11 -15.03 6.50
C THR A 56 -12.59 -13.97 5.53
N PHE A 57 -11.39 -14.19 4.99
CA PHE A 57 -10.82 -13.31 3.97
C PHE A 57 -11.71 -13.21 2.73
N ASP A 58 -12.33 -14.30 2.29
CA ASP A 58 -13.22 -14.31 1.12
C ASP A 58 -14.47 -13.45 1.34
N LYS A 59 -15.06 -13.49 2.55
CA LYS A 59 -16.18 -12.62 2.92
C LYS A 59 -15.77 -11.15 2.93
N PHE A 60 -14.57 -10.85 3.45
CA PHE A 60 -14.01 -9.49 3.39
C PHE A 60 -13.75 -9.03 1.95
N TYR A 61 -13.20 -9.91 1.10
CA TYR A 61 -12.89 -9.62 -0.30
C TYR A 61 -14.17 -9.32 -1.09
N ALA A 62 -15.22 -10.12 -0.90
CA ALA A 62 -16.53 -9.89 -1.51
C ALA A 62 -17.16 -8.57 -1.02
N LEU A 63 -17.05 -8.26 0.28
CA LEU A 63 -17.51 -6.99 0.86
C LEU A 63 -16.79 -5.79 0.23
N TYR A 64 -15.45 -5.87 0.13
CA TYR A 64 -14.61 -4.83 -0.46
C TYR A 64 -15.02 -4.51 -1.90
N HIS A 65 -15.15 -5.53 -2.75
CA HIS A 65 -15.53 -5.35 -4.16
C HIS A 65 -16.92 -4.75 -4.34
N LYS A 66 -17.86 -5.09 -3.45
CA LYS A 66 -19.21 -4.57 -3.51
C LYS A 66 -19.31 -3.08 -3.13
N ILE A 67 -18.54 -2.67 -2.11
CA ILE A 67 -18.56 -1.30 -1.59
C ILE A 67 -17.69 -0.37 -2.46
N CYS A 68 -16.56 -0.89 -2.93
CA CYS A 68 -15.55 -0.17 -3.71
C CYS A 68 -15.36 -0.84 -5.08
N PRO A 69 -16.33 -0.73 -6.00
CA PRO A 69 -16.19 -1.30 -7.34
C PRO A 69 -15.02 -0.63 -8.08
N ARG A 70 -14.12 -1.45 -8.64
CA ARG A 70 -12.94 -1.02 -9.39
C ARG A 70 -13.25 -0.83 -10.88
N ASN A 71 -14.08 0.17 -11.18
CA ASN A 71 -14.45 0.51 -12.57
C ASN A 71 -13.22 0.88 -13.42
N ASP A 72 -12.20 1.48 -12.79
CA ASP A 72 -10.90 1.79 -13.39
C ASP A 72 -10.19 0.53 -13.92
N ILE A 73 -10.19 -0.55 -13.14
CA ILE A 73 -9.61 -1.82 -13.59
C ILE A 73 -10.49 -2.47 -14.66
N GLU A 74 -11.81 -2.31 -14.59
CA GLU A 74 -12.69 -2.82 -15.64
C GLU A 74 -12.46 -2.13 -17.00
N GLU A 75 -12.27 -0.81 -17.00
CA GLU A 75 -11.90 -0.06 -18.19
C GLU A 75 -10.52 -0.47 -18.73
N LEU A 76 -9.53 -0.64 -17.85
CA LEU A 76 -8.21 -1.15 -18.22
C LEU A 76 -8.30 -2.56 -18.82
N PHE A 77 -9.03 -3.47 -18.18
CA PHE A 77 -9.22 -4.83 -18.66
C PHE A 77 -9.86 -4.84 -20.05
N ARG A 78 -10.91 -4.05 -20.27
CA ARG A 78 -11.54 -3.88 -21.58
C ARG A 78 -10.60 -3.27 -22.61
N SER A 79 -9.72 -2.36 -22.20
CA SER A 79 -8.71 -1.78 -23.09
C SER A 79 -7.71 -2.84 -23.58
N ILE A 80 -7.24 -3.72 -22.69
CA ILE A 80 -6.30 -4.80 -23.03
C ILE A 80 -6.99 -5.85 -23.94
N THR A 81 -8.19 -6.30 -23.59
CA THR A 81 -8.93 -7.31 -24.37
C THR A 81 -9.63 -6.73 -25.60
N GLN A 82 -9.57 -5.41 -25.79
CA GLN A 82 -10.33 -4.66 -26.80
C GLN A 82 -11.85 -4.90 -26.71
N GLY A 83 -12.35 -5.30 -25.53
CA GLY A 83 -13.75 -5.67 -25.30
C GLY A 83 -14.21 -6.94 -26.01
N LYS A 84 -13.29 -7.74 -26.56
CA LYS A 84 -13.62 -8.95 -27.36
C LYS A 84 -13.59 -10.25 -26.56
N SER A 85 -13.03 -10.22 -25.36
CA SER A 85 -12.87 -11.40 -24.49
C SER A 85 -13.05 -11.02 -23.02
N ASP A 86 -13.49 -12.00 -22.25
CA ASP A 86 -13.56 -12.02 -20.78
C ASP A 86 -12.24 -12.44 -20.12
N ARG A 87 -11.21 -12.74 -20.93
CA ARG A 87 -9.87 -13.13 -20.49
C ARG A 87 -8.80 -12.37 -21.27
N ILE A 88 -7.66 -12.10 -20.63
CA ILE A 88 -6.45 -11.59 -21.27
C ILE A 88 -5.60 -12.80 -21.63
N ASN A 89 -5.29 -13.00 -22.91
CA ASN A 89 -4.41 -14.08 -23.34
C ASN A 89 -2.93 -13.73 -23.10
N LEU A 90 -2.05 -14.71 -23.28
CA LEU A 90 -0.62 -14.56 -23.01
C LEU A 90 0.02 -13.40 -23.79
N ASP A 91 -0.23 -13.30 -25.10
CA ASP A 91 0.33 -12.26 -25.96
C ASP A 91 -0.14 -10.85 -25.56
N GLN A 92 -1.43 -10.72 -25.25
CA GLN A 92 -2.01 -9.47 -24.76
C GLN A 92 -1.36 -9.07 -23.43
N PHE A 93 -1.08 -10.03 -22.55
CA PHE A 93 -0.43 -9.75 -21.28
C PHE A 93 1.04 -9.35 -21.45
N VAL A 94 1.80 -10.06 -22.29
CA VAL A 94 3.18 -9.68 -22.65
C VAL A 94 3.24 -8.27 -23.21
N ASN A 95 2.34 -7.94 -24.15
CA ASN A 95 2.24 -6.60 -24.71
C ASN A 95 1.90 -5.55 -23.64
N PHE A 96 0.97 -5.85 -22.75
CA PHE A 96 0.64 -4.96 -21.63
C PHE A 96 1.85 -4.69 -20.72
N LEU A 97 2.61 -5.73 -20.36
CA LEU A 97 3.80 -5.60 -19.50
C LEU A 97 4.87 -4.72 -20.15
N ASN A 98 5.15 -4.94 -21.44
CA ASN A 98 6.24 -4.24 -22.13
C ASN A 98 5.86 -2.82 -22.62
N GLU A 99 4.61 -2.60 -23.01
CA GLU A 99 4.18 -1.32 -23.60
C GLU A 99 3.54 -0.35 -22.60
N LYS A 100 2.96 -0.87 -21.50
CA LYS A 100 2.24 -0.05 -20.51
C LYS A 100 2.90 0.00 -19.15
N GLN A 101 3.43 -1.12 -18.67
CA GLN A 101 4.00 -1.19 -17.32
C GLN A 101 5.49 -0.84 -17.28
N ARG A 102 6.22 -1.05 -18.39
CA ARG A 102 7.66 -0.78 -18.46
C ARG A 102 7.94 0.72 -18.53
N ASP A 103 8.93 1.17 -17.76
CA ASP A 103 9.54 2.49 -17.94
C ASP A 103 10.42 2.49 -19.21
N PRO A 104 10.11 3.30 -20.23
CA PRO A 104 10.84 3.30 -21.50
C PRO A 104 12.30 3.78 -21.38
N ARG A 105 12.69 4.34 -20.22
CA ARG A 105 14.07 4.77 -19.96
C ARG A 105 14.99 3.62 -19.52
N LEU A 106 14.44 2.46 -19.21
CA LEU A 106 15.21 1.32 -18.72
C LEU A 106 15.97 0.63 -19.85
N ASN A 107 17.26 0.39 -19.62
CA ASN A 107 18.12 -0.34 -20.55
C ASN A 107 17.66 -1.80 -20.71
N GLU A 108 17.50 -2.26 -21.95
CA GLU A 108 16.96 -3.59 -22.27
C GLU A 108 17.89 -4.76 -21.94
N ILE A 109 19.21 -4.51 -21.80
CA ILE A 109 20.17 -5.56 -21.41
C ILE A 109 20.13 -5.78 -19.90
N LEU A 110 20.11 -4.68 -19.13
CA LEU A 110 20.05 -4.74 -17.66
C LEU A 110 18.65 -5.12 -17.15
N TYR A 111 17.62 -4.68 -17.87
CA TYR A 111 16.21 -4.94 -17.56
C TYR A 111 15.55 -5.53 -18.82
N PRO A 112 15.66 -6.85 -19.03
CA PRO A 112 15.09 -7.51 -20.22
C PRO A 112 13.58 -7.29 -20.32
N LEU A 113 13.07 -7.37 -21.55
CA LEU A 113 11.64 -7.38 -21.81
C LEU A 113 11.00 -8.66 -21.23
N TYR A 114 9.73 -8.56 -20.86
CA TYR A 114 8.94 -9.71 -20.48
C TYR A 114 8.73 -10.62 -21.69
N ASP A 115 9.02 -11.90 -21.54
CA ASP A 115 8.74 -12.94 -22.52
C ASP A 115 7.51 -13.78 -22.11
N GLU A 116 7.09 -14.68 -22.99
CA GLU A 116 5.97 -15.60 -22.73
C GLU A 116 6.18 -16.45 -21.48
N LYS A 117 7.43 -16.86 -21.20
CA LYS A 117 7.76 -17.68 -20.05
C LYS A 117 7.50 -16.91 -18.75
N ARG A 118 8.03 -15.69 -18.65
CA ARG A 118 7.86 -14.83 -17.48
C ARG A 118 6.40 -14.43 -17.31
N ALA A 119 5.70 -14.08 -18.39
CA ALA A 119 4.27 -13.79 -18.33
C ALA A 119 3.46 -14.99 -17.83
N ALA A 120 3.78 -16.22 -18.25
CA ALA A 120 3.13 -17.44 -17.77
C ALA A 120 3.40 -17.72 -16.28
N GLU A 121 4.61 -17.45 -15.77
CA GLU A 121 4.93 -17.53 -14.34
C GLU A 121 4.06 -16.60 -13.50
N ILE A 122 3.89 -15.36 -13.97
CA ILE A 122 3.03 -14.35 -13.33
C ILE A 122 1.57 -14.83 -13.33
N ILE A 123 1.06 -15.31 -14.47
CA ILE A 123 -0.31 -15.85 -14.57
C ILE A 123 -0.50 -17.01 -13.58
N ASN A 124 0.41 -17.96 -13.53
CA ASN A 124 0.32 -19.11 -12.61
C ASN A 124 0.30 -18.69 -11.13
N THR A 125 0.99 -17.60 -10.81
CA THR A 125 1.10 -17.06 -9.45
C THR A 125 -0.18 -16.34 -9.01
N TYR A 126 -0.77 -15.51 -9.88
CA TYR A 126 -1.85 -14.59 -9.48
C TYR A 126 -3.25 -15.01 -9.92
N GLU A 127 -3.38 -15.82 -10.97
CA GLU A 127 -4.67 -16.39 -11.34
C GLU A 127 -5.13 -17.42 -10.28
N GLN A 128 -6.43 -17.57 -10.10
CA GLN A 128 -7.00 -18.58 -9.19
C GLN A 128 -7.94 -19.56 -9.89
N CYS A 129 -8.43 -19.22 -11.09
CA CYS A 129 -9.21 -20.11 -11.94
C CYS A 129 -8.27 -21.08 -12.67
N ASP A 130 -8.37 -22.38 -12.34
CA ASP A 130 -7.51 -23.41 -12.92
C ASP A 130 -7.73 -23.55 -14.43
N GLU A 131 -8.95 -23.36 -14.93
CA GLU A 131 -9.24 -23.34 -16.37
C GLU A 131 -8.47 -22.21 -17.06
N ALA A 132 -8.50 -21.00 -16.51
CA ALA A 132 -7.77 -19.86 -17.07
C ALA A 132 -6.25 -20.07 -17.03
N LYS A 133 -5.71 -20.66 -15.95
CA LYS A 133 -4.28 -21.03 -15.87
C LYS A 133 -3.87 -22.00 -16.96
N ASN A 134 -4.65 -23.07 -17.14
CA ASN A 134 -4.38 -24.09 -18.14
C ASN A 134 -4.40 -23.51 -19.57
N ASP A 135 -5.29 -22.54 -19.81
CA ASP A 135 -5.38 -21.79 -21.07
C ASP A 135 -4.34 -20.66 -21.19
N LYS A 136 -3.42 -20.51 -20.23
CA LYS A 136 -2.44 -19.41 -20.13
C LYS A 136 -3.08 -18.03 -20.27
N CYS A 137 -4.24 -17.88 -19.64
CA CYS A 137 -5.05 -16.68 -19.65
C CYS A 137 -5.17 -16.07 -18.25
N LEU A 138 -5.38 -14.76 -18.21
CA LEU A 138 -5.60 -14.01 -16.98
C LEU A 138 -7.02 -13.45 -16.95
N THR A 139 -7.77 -13.76 -15.90
CA THR A 139 -9.09 -13.18 -15.64
C THR A 139 -8.98 -11.76 -15.10
N LYS A 140 -10.10 -11.04 -15.00
CA LYS A 140 -10.15 -9.72 -14.34
C LYS A 140 -9.64 -9.79 -12.90
N ASP A 141 -10.05 -10.82 -12.15
CA ASP A 141 -9.58 -11.02 -10.77
C ASP A 141 -8.07 -11.33 -10.70
N GLY A 142 -7.56 -12.14 -11.64
CA GLY A 142 -6.13 -12.38 -11.78
C GLY A 142 -5.34 -11.09 -12.05
N LEU A 143 -5.84 -10.23 -12.95
CA LEU A 143 -5.24 -8.92 -13.22
C LEU A 143 -5.25 -8.02 -11.98
N ILE A 144 -6.35 -7.97 -11.23
CA ILE A 144 -6.43 -7.19 -9.98
C ILE A 144 -5.35 -7.67 -9.00
N ARG A 145 -5.19 -8.98 -8.83
CA ARG A 145 -4.17 -9.57 -7.95
C ARG A 145 -2.76 -9.19 -8.38
N TYR A 146 -2.46 -9.28 -9.68
CA TYR A 146 -1.18 -8.85 -10.23
C TYR A 146 -0.93 -7.35 -9.98
N LEU A 147 -1.88 -6.48 -10.31
CA LEU A 147 -1.73 -5.02 -10.17
C LEU A 147 -1.50 -4.57 -8.73
N MET A 148 -2.01 -5.35 -7.76
CA MET A 148 -1.87 -5.10 -6.32
C MET A 148 -0.66 -5.83 -5.69
N SER A 149 0.11 -6.56 -6.48
CA SER A 149 1.27 -7.34 -6.01
C SER A 149 2.56 -6.53 -6.02
N ASP A 150 3.58 -7.04 -5.31
CA ASP A 150 4.92 -6.44 -5.27
C ASP A 150 5.62 -6.48 -6.64
N GLU A 151 5.23 -7.38 -7.56
CA GLU A 151 5.74 -7.39 -8.94
C GLU A 151 5.30 -6.18 -9.76
N ASN A 152 4.23 -5.50 -9.33
CA ASN A 152 3.72 -4.29 -9.96
C ASN A 152 3.87 -3.06 -9.03
N ALA A 153 4.89 -3.06 -8.17
CA ALA A 153 5.17 -1.94 -7.28
C ALA A 153 5.43 -0.65 -8.08
N PRO A 154 4.90 0.52 -7.66
CA PRO A 154 5.12 1.80 -8.34
C PRO A 154 6.54 2.34 -8.17
N VAL A 155 7.38 1.66 -7.39
CA VAL A 155 8.75 2.02 -7.08
C VAL A 155 9.64 0.79 -7.25
N PHE A 156 10.90 1.03 -7.59
CA PHE A 156 11.92 0.00 -7.59
C PHE A 156 12.21 -0.43 -6.15
N LEU A 157 11.83 -1.66 -5.80
CA LEU A 157 11.95 -2.16 -4.42
C LEU A 157 13.41 -2.31 -3.97
N ASP A 158 14.34 -2.56 -4.90
CA ASP A 158 15.79 -2.60 -4.64
C ASP A 158 16.36 -1.22 -4.22
N ARG A 159 15.70 -0.12 -4.60
CA ARG A 159 16.07 1.24 -4.18
C ARG A 159 15.53 1.65 -2.82
N LEU A 160 14.79 0.77 -2.15
CA LEU A 160 14.34 1.00 -0.78
C LEU A 160 15.43 0.72 0.25
N ASP A 161 16.41 -0.13 -0.11
CA ASP A 161 17.60 -0.38 0.70
C ASP A 161 18.75 0.58 0.31
N ASN A 162 19.89 0.49 0.98
CA ASN A 162 21.10 1.22 0.63
C ASN A 162 21.63 0.79 -0.74
N TYR A 163 21.20 1.48 -1.79
CA TYR A 163 21.54 1.18 -3.18
C TYR A 163 22.60 2.11 -3.78
N MET A 164 22.91 3.22 -3.11
CA MET A 164 23.92 4.17 -3.56
C MET A 164 25.31 3.75 -3.06
N ASP A 165 26.34 4.10 -3.82
CA ASP A 165 27.72 4.01 -3.36
C ASP A 165 27.91 4.97 -2.16
N MET A 166 28.31 4.44 -1.01
CA MET A 166 28.49 5.17 0.25
C MET A 166 29.98 5.49 0.57
N ASP A 167 30.90 5.20 -0.35
CA ASP A 167 32.35 5.39 -0.18
C ASP A 167 32.88 6.68 -0.85
N GLN A 168 32.02 7.52 -1.43
CA GLN A 168 32.41 8.80 -2.01
C GLN A 168 32.67 9.85 -0.91
N PRO A 169 33.36 10.97 -1.23
CA PRO A 169 33.49 12.08 -0.29
C PRO A 169 32.14 12.65 0.15
N LEU A 170 32.04 13.12 1.40
CA LEU A 170 30.79 13.62 2.00
C LEU A 170 30.09 14.70 1.17
N ALA A 171 30.86 15.57 0.49
CA ALA A 171 30.34 16.65 -0.34
C ALA A 171 29.56 16.17 -1.59
N HIS A 172 29.60 14.88 -1.91
CA HIS A 172 28.88 14.30 -3.07
C HIS A 172 27.45 13.86 -2.73
N TYR A 173 27.06 13.94 -1.45
CA TYR A 173 25.75 13.47 -0.98
C TYR A 173 24.83 14.63 -0.61
N TYR A 174 23.55 14.46 -0.94
CA TYR A 174 22.51 15.26 -0.30
C TYR A 174 22.25 14.71 1.10
N ILE A 175 22.36 15.58 2.11
CA ILE A 175 22.21 15.21 3.53
C ILE A 175 20.89 15.78 4.06
N ASN A 176 20.03 14.90 4.57
CA ASN A 176 18.79 15.30 5.23
C ASN A 176 19.11 16.10 6.50
N SER A 177 18.82 17.40 6.47
CA SER A 177 19.30 18.39 7.44
C SER A 177 18.16 19.18 8.04
N SER A 178 18.24 19.44 9.34
CA SER A 178 17.26 20.21 10.10
C SER A 178 17.85 21.55 10.55
N HIS A 179 17.04 22.60 10.48
CA HIS A 179 17.39 23.95 10.94
C HIS A 179 16.52 24.32 12.14
N ASN A 180 17.11 24.94 13.16
CA ASN A 180 16.51 25.21 14.47
C ASN A 180 15.81 23.98 15.05
N THR A 181 16.51 22.84 15.10
CA THR A 181 15.96 21.51 15.42
C THR A 181 15.20 21.46 16.74
N TYR A 182 15.58 22.28 17.71
CA TYR A 182 14.91 22.37 19.01
C TYR A 182 13.49 22.95 18.94
N LEU A 183 13.11 23.72 17.91
CA LEU A 183 11.80 24.38 17.83
C LEU A 183 10.71 23.40 17.40
N SER A 184 9.63 23.32 18.19
CA SER A 184 8.45 22.51 17.86
C SER A 184 7.32 23.32 17.20
N GLY A 185 7.59 24.55 16.76
CA GLY A 185 6.56 25.49 16.31
C GLY A 185 7.13 26.75 15.66
N ARG A 186 6.53 27.91 15.96
CA ARG A 186 6.90 29.20 15.34
C ARG A 186 8.32 29.63 15.73
N GLN A 187 8.99 30.35 14.83
CA GLN A 187 10.32 30.95 15.09
C GLN A 187 10.31 31.92 16.27
N PHE A 188 9.21 32.67 16.44
CA PHE A 188 9.02 33.58 17.57
C PHE A 188 7.85 33.12 18.43
N GLY A 189 8.07 33.09 19.75
CA GLY A 189 7.07 32.65 20.72
C GLY A 189 6.73 31.15 20.66
N GLY A 190 7.47 30.36 19.88
CA GLY A 190 7.38 28.90 19.86
C GLY A 190 8.09 28.27 21.06
N LYS A 191 7.80 26.99 21.32
CA LYS A 191 8.45 26.21 22.36
C LYS A 191 9.66 25.46 21.80
N SER A 192 10.71 25.38 22.61
CA SER A 192 11.83 24.47 22.41
C SER A 192 11.55 23.12 23.06
N SER A 193 11.99 22.02 22.47
CA SER A 193 11.77 20.67 23.00
C SER A 193 12.93 19.73 22.66
N VAL A 194 13.41 19.02 23.69
CA VAL A 194 14.40 17.95 23.53
C VAL A 194 13.84 16.78 22.70
N GLU A 195 12.53 16.55 22.76
CA GLU A 195 11.88 15.47 22.01
C GLU A 195 11.97 15.67 20.49
N MET A 196 12.08 16.92 20.02
CA MET A 196 12.22 17.20 18.59
C MET A 196 13.49 16.60 18.01
N TYR A 197 14.58 16.55 18.78
CA TYR A 197 15.81 15.89 18.35
C TYR A 197 15.60 14.38 18.19
N ARG A 198 14.90 13.73 19.12
CA ARG A 198 14.61 12.30 19.03
C ARG A 198 13.76 11.98 17.81
N GLN A 199 12.67 12.72 17.62
CA GLN A 199 11.77 12.53 16.48
C GLN A 199 12.47 12.79 15.15
N GLY A 200 13.31 13.83 15.08
CA GLY A 200 14.11 14.15 13.91
C GLY A 200 15.08 13.04 13.51
N LEU A 201 15.83 12.51 14.47
CA LEU A 201 16.77 11.41 14.23
C LEU A 201 16.07 10.11 13.82
N LEU A 202 14.90 9.81 14.41
CA LEU A 202 14.04 8.69 14.02
C LEU A 202 13.46 8.87 12.61
N ALA A 203 13.13 10.11 12.21
CA ALA A 203 12.69 10.46 10.86
C ALA A 203 13.84 10.43 9.82
N GLY A 204 15.07 10.19 10.26
CA GLY A 204 16.21 9.99 9.38
C GLY A 204 17.13 11.21 9.21
N TRP A 205 16.94 12.30 9.95
CA TRP A 205 17.83 13.47 9.87
C TRP A 205 19.26 13.10 10.26
N ARG A 206 20.23 13.65 9.52
CA ARG A 206 21.66 13.40 9.73
C ARG A 206 22.44 14.66 10.09
N CYS A 207 21.82 15.83 9.95
CA CYS A 207 22.35 17.10 10.44
C CYS A 207 21.28 17.79 11.30
N VAL A 208 21.68 18.27 12.47
CA VAL A 208 20.82 18.97 13.44
C VAL A 208 21.54 20.22 13.93
N GLU A 209 20.76 21.24 14.27
CA GLU A 209 21.25 22.53 14.72
C GLU A 209 21.03 22.72 16.21
N LEU A 210 22.04 23.26 16.90
CA LEU A 210 22.02 23.54 18.32
C LEU A 210 22.39 25.01 18.56
N ASP A 211 21.40 25.80 18.94
CA ASP A 211 21.60 27.19 19.35
C ASP A 211 21.88 27.24 20.85
N CYS A 212 23.16 27.22 21.21
CA CYS A 212 23.62 27.23 22.59
C CYS A 212 23.81 28.66 23.11
N TRP A 213 23.34 28.92 24.32
CA TRP A 213 23.44 30.24 24.97
C TRP A 213 24.04 30.06 26.37
N GLY A 214 24.56 31.14 26.97
CA GLY A 214 25.06 31.08 28.34
C GLY A 214 23.93 30.93 29.37
N GLY A 215 24.05 29.93 30.25
CA GLY A 215 23.18 29.74 31.40
C GLY A 215 23.13 30.95 32.33
N LYS A 216 22.00 31.15 33.00
CA LYS A 216 21.83 32.18 34.05
C LYS A 216 21.72 31.51 35.42
N GLY A 217 22.33 32.10 36.44
CA GLY A 217 22.25 31.62 37.82
C GLY A 217 23.50 30.88 38.29
N GLU A 218 23.44 30.25 39.46
CA GLU A 218 24.57 29.55 40.09
C GLU A 218 24.95 28.25 39.38
N ASP A 219 23.98 27.58 38.74
CA ASP A 219 24.20 26.28 38.08
C ASP A 219 25.06 26.41 36.80
N ALA A 220 25.07 27.59 36.16
CA ALA A 220 25.86 27.92 34.97
C ALA A 220 25.77 26.94 33.77
N GLU A 221 24.77 26.05 33.75
CA GLU A 221 24.55 25.08 32.67
C GLU A 221 24.14 25.79 31.36
N PRO A 222 24.74 25.43 30.21
CA PRO A 222 24.44 26.00 28.89
C PRO A 222 23.07 25.60 28.31
#